data_AF-R7TKK2-F1
#
_entry.id   AF-R7TKK2-F1
#
_cell.length_a   1.000
_cell.length_b   1.000
_cell.length_c   1.000
_cell.angle_alpha   90.00
_cell.angle_beta   90.00
_cell.angle_gamma   90.00
#
_symmetry.space_group_name_H-M   'P 1'
#
loop_
_entity.id
_entity.type
_entity.pdbx_description
1 polymer ?
#
loop_
_entity_poly.entity_id
_entity_poly.type
_entity_poly.pdbx_seq_one_letter_code
_entity_poly.pdbx_strand_id
1 'polypeptide(L)'
;CSHVNVQKFINELLHGVFKGNEYLAGRSTTGKEKAKAGLKARPGLNKQDLINIIKITQIHFPGPNTTEKCVKDAIRAKLTNAQKVIKAQQAAAQAAEAAQSDLAD
;
A
#
# COMPACT_ATOMS: atom_id res chain seq x y z
N CYS A 1 -5.67 4.62 -18.45
CA CYS A 1 -4.60 5.50 -17.93
C CYS A 1 -3.30 5.09 -18.64
N SER A 2 -2.29 5.94 -18.88
CA SER A 2 -0.94 5.39 -19.16
C SER A 2 -0.42 4.80 -17.84
N HIS A 3 -0.85 3.57 -17.56
CA HIS A 3 -0.92 3.00 -16.22
C HIS A 3 0.45 2.92 -15.53
N VAL A 4 1.51 2.67 -16.30
CA VAL A 4 2.84 2.37 -15.76
C VAL A 4 3.49 3.61 -15.12
N ASN A 5 3.45 4.77 -15.78
CA ASN A 5 4.13 5.98 -15.28
C ASN A 5 3.42 6.59 -14.07
N VAL A 6 2.08 6.63 -14.09
CA VAL A 6 1.28 7.12 -12.96
C VAL A 6 1.49 6.23 -11.73
N GLN A 7 1.52 4.90 -11.93
CA GLN A 7 1.72 3.96 -10.84
C GLN A 7 3.14 4.03 -10.25
N LYS A 8 4.16 4.21 -11.09
CA LYS A 8 5.55 4.43 -10.63
C LYS A 8 5.65 5.71 -9.80
N PHE A 9 5.10 6.81 -10.29
CA PHE A 9 5.07 8.07 -9.56
C PHE A 9 4.37 7.97 -8.21
N ILE A 10 3.17 7.38 -8.16
CA ILE A 10 2.43 7.18 -6.91
C ILE A 10 3.24 6.31 -5.93
N ASN A 11 3.97 5.31 -6.43
CA ASN A 11 4.80 4.46 -5.59
C ASN A 11 5.97 5.23 -4.96
N GLU A 12 6.67 6.06 -5.75
CA GLU A 12 7.74 6.92 -5.27
C GLU A 12 7.22 7.95 -4.26
N LEU A 13 6.09 8.58 -4.57
CA LEU A 13 5.43 9.55 -3.69
C LEU A 13 5.01 8.92 -2.36
N LEU A 14 4.38 7.73 -2.38
CA LEU A 14 3.98 7.03 -1.16
C LEU A 14 5.19 6.59 -0.31
N HIS A 15 6.30 6.22 -0.95
CA HIS A 15 7.53 5.86 -0.25
C HIS A 15 8.27 7.08 0.31
N GLY A 16 8.14 8.24 -0.34
CA GLY A 16 8.65 9.52 0.17
C GLY A 16 7.82 10.08 1.33
N VAL A 17 6.49 9.95 1.27
CA VAL A 17 5.57 10.47 2.30
C VAL A 17 5.47 9.54 3.51
N PHE A 18 5.48 8.23 3.31
CA PHE A 18 5.37 7.24 4.39
C PHE A 18 6.65 6.42 4.49
N LYS A 19 7.40 6.62 5.58
CA LYS A 19 8.60 5.82 5.86
C LYS A 19 8.20 4.37 6.15
N GLY A 20 8.38 3.50 5.16
CA GLY A 20 8.33 2.05 5.33
C GLY A 20 7.05 1.37 4.84
N ASN A 21 7.23 0.17 4.27
CA ASN A 21 6.13 -0.69 3.84
C ASN A 21 5.23 -1.11 5.01
N GLU A 22 5.73 -1.11 6.25
CA GLU A 22 4.98 -1.45 7.48
C GLU A 22 3.79 -0.54 7.71
N TYR A 23 4.01 0.77 7.61
CA TYR A 23 2.94 1.74 7.72
C TYR A 23 1.90 1.55 6.61
N LEU A 24 2.35 1.37 5.37
CA LEU A 24 1.48 1.20 4.21
C LEU A 24 0.68 -0.12 4.27
N ALA A 25 1.29 -1.20 4.74
CA ALA A 25 0.66 -2.49 4.93
C ALA A 25 -0.33 -2.52 6.11
N GLY A 26 -0.31 -1.53 7.01
CA GLY A 26 -1.35 -1.36 8.02
C GLY A 26 -2.60 -0.65 7.50
N ARG A 27 -2.51 0.06 6.36
CA ARG A 27 -3.51 1.07 5.97
C ARG A 27 -4.38 0.64 4.79
N SER A 28 -5.50 1.33 4.62
CA SER A 28 -6.42 1.19 3.49
C SER A 28 -6.77 2.55 2.88
N THR A 29 -7.32 2.58 1.65
CA THR A 29 -7.77 3.83 1.03
C THR A 29 -9.06 4.39 1.61
N THR A 30 -9.83 3.59 2.35
CA THR A 30 -11.21 3.92 2.73
C THR A 30 -11.52 3.69 4.21
N GLY A 31 -10.68 2.97 4.96
CA GLY A 31 -10.96 2.58 6.34
C GLY A 31 -12.12 1.59 6.51
N LYS A 32 -12.85 1.28 5.43
CA LYS A 32 -14.03 0.41 5.45
C LYS A 32 -13.62 -1.05 5.61
N GLU A 33 -14.27 -1.76 6.52
CA GLU A 33 -14.23 -3.21 6.57
C GLU A 33 -14.70 -3.78 5.22
N LYS A 34 -13.94 -4.74 4.68
CA LYS A 34 -14.51 -5.56 3.61
C LYS A 34 -15.47 -6.53 4.28
N ALA A 35 -16.68 -6.68 3.76
CA ALA A 35 -17.69 -7.62 4.27
C ALA A 35 -17.20 -9.09 4.38
N LYS A 36 -16.10 -9.45 3.68
CA LYS A 36 -15.44 -10.77 3.74
C LYS A 36 -14.12 -10.81 4.52
N ALA A 37 -13.65 -9.70 5.09
CA ALA A 37 -12.41 -9.64 5.86
C ALA A 37 -12.77 -9.47 7.34
N GLY A 38 -13.04 -10.58 8.03
CA GLY A 38 -13.42 -10.55 9.45
C GLY A 38 -12.45 -9.74 10.32
N LEU A 39 -13.01 -9.11 11.36
CA LEU A 39 -12.41 -8.51 12.58
C LEU A 39 -11.11 -7.66 12.49
N LYS A 40 -10.51 -7.46 11.31
CA LYS A 40 -9.33 -6.62 11.12
C LYS A 40 -9.64 -5.50 10.14
N ALA A 41 -10.51 -4.59 10.57
CA ALA A 41 -10.72 -3.30 9.94
C ALA A 41 -9.38 -2.54 9.86
N ARG A 42 -8.85 -2.33 8.65
CA ARG A 42 -7.59 -1.60 8.46
C ARG A 42 -7.88 -0.11 8.43
N PRO A 43 -7.27 0.69 9.32
CA PRO A 43 -7.52 2.11 9.37
C PRO A 43 -7.19 2.77 8.02
N GLY A 44 -8.01 3.73 7.62
CA GLY A 44 -7.77 4.50 6.41
C GLY A 44 -6.44 5.25 6.48
N LEU A 45 -5.83 5.49 5.33
CA LEU A 45 -4.90 6.61 5.15
C LEU A 45 -5.59 7.90 5.58
N ASN A 46 -4.80 8.83 6.10
CA ASN A 46 -5.30 10.16 6.42
C ASN A 46 -5.97 10.77 5.16
N LYS A 47 -7.18 11.29 5.33
CA LYS A 47 -7.97 11.86 4.24
C LYS A 47 -7.22 13.00 3.57
N GLN A 48 -6.52 13.82 4.35
CA GLN A 48 -5.76 14.95 3.82
C GLN A 48 -4.59 14.49 2.95
N ASP A 49 -3.86 13.46 3.37
CA ASP A 49 -2.75 12.90 2.60
C ASP A 49 -3.26 12.28 1.28
N LEU A 50 -4.38 11.56 1.33
CA LEU A 50 -5.05 11.04 0.13
C LEU A 50 -5.39 12.15 -0.87
N ILE A 51 -6.01 13.24 -0.39
CA ILE A 51 -6.37 14.40 -1.23
C ILE A 51 -5.11 15.03 -1.82
N ASN A 52 -4.05 15.22 -1.02
CA ASN A 52 -2.79 15.81 -1.48
C ASN A 52 -2.13 14.95 -2.55
N ILE A 53 -2.08 13.62 -2.36
CA ILE A 53 -1.54 12.67 -3.34
C ILE A 53 -2.33 12.73 -4.65
N ILE A 54 -3.66 12.78 -4.58
CA ILE A 54 -4.53 12.90 -5.76
C ILE A 54 -4.22 14.19 -6.51
N LYS A 55 -4.20 15.34 -5.82
CA LYS A 55 -3.91 16.65 -6.43
C LYS A 55 -2.53 16.69 -7.08
N ILE A 56 -1.49 16.26 -6.37
CA ILE A 56 -0.11 16.23 -6.89
C ILE A 56 -0.02 15.33 -8.13
N THR A 57 -0.66 14.16 -8.11
CA THR A 57 -0.66 13.24 -9.25
C THR A 57 -1.38 13.83 -10.45
N GLN A 58 -2.49 14.54 -10.24
CA GLN A 58 -3.24 15.21 -11.31
C GLN A 58 -2.48 16.41 -11.90
N ILE A 59 -1.72 17.14 -11.09
CA ILE A 59 -0.84 18.21 -11.56
C ILE A 59 0.29 17.65 -12.42
N HIS A 60 0.90 16.55 -12.00
CA HIS A 60 2.04 15.94 -12.69
C HIS A 60 1.64 15.15 -13.95
N PHE A 61 0.42 14.62 -13.98
CA PHE A 61 -0.14 13.90 -15.13
C PHE A 61 -1.48 14.53 -15.55
N PRO A 62 -1.44 15.75 -16.11
CA PRO A 62 -2.65 16.43 -16.54
C PRO A 62 -3.27 15.69 -17.72
N GLY A 63 -4.54 15.32 -17.57
CA GLY A 63 -5.28 14.69 -18.65
C GLY A 63 -6.54 13.98 -18.16
N PRO A 64 -7.52 13.75 -19.05
CA PRO A 64 -8.80 13.10 -18.72
C PRO A 64 -8.60 11.66 -18.21
N ASN A 65 -7.42 11.10 -18.43
CA ASN A 65 -7.05 9.73 -18.07
C ASN A 65 -6.53 9.59 -16.63
N THR A 66 -6.25 10.68 -15.91
CA THR A 66 -5.76 10.66 -14.51
C THR A 66 -6.88 11.06 -13.55
N THR A 67 -7.95 10.28 -13.55
CA THR A 67 -9.10 10.54 -12.66
C THR A 67 -8.74 10.20 -11.21
N GLU A 68 -9.47 10.82 -10.27
CA GLU A 68 -9.36 10.52 -8.84
C GLU A 68 -9.48 9.01 -8.57
N LYS A 69 -10.38 8.34 -9.30
CA LYS A 69 -10.56 6.89 -9.24
C LYS A 69 -9.29 6.14 -9.64
N CYS A 70 -8.64 6.52 -10.75
CA CYS A 70 -7.40 5.88 -11.22
C CYS A 70 -6.29 6.00 -10.18
N VAL A 71 -6.14 7.18 -9.56
CA VAL A 71 -5.15 7.41 -8.50
C VAL A 71 -5.46 6.55 -7.27
N LYS A 72 -6.72 6.52 -6.82
CA LYS A 72 -7.15 5.69 -5.67
C LYS A 72 -6.94 4.21 -5.92
N ASP A 73 -7.20 3.72 -7.12
CA ASP A 73 -6.99 2.31 -7.49
C ASP A 73 -5.49 1.97 -7.51
N ALA A 74 -4.62 2.86 -8.00
CA ALA A 74 -3.17 2.68 -7.94
C ALA A 74 -2.64 2.66 -6.50
N ILE A 75 -3.10 3.57 -5.64
CA ILE A 75 -2.78 3.57 -4.20
C ILE A 75 -3.21 2.23 -3.59
N ARG A 76 -4.44 1.76 -3.85
CA ARG A 76 -4.95 0.49 -3.32
C ARG A 76 -4.09 -0.70 -3.76
N ALA A 77 -3.65 -0.73 -5.01
CA ALA A 77 -2.76 -1.77 -5.52
C ALA A 77 -1.43 -1.78 -4.75
N LYS A 78 -0.85 -0.60 -4.48
CA LYS A 78 0.38 -0.48 -3.70
C LYS A 78 0.21 -0.96 -2.25
N LEU A 79 -0.86 -0.56 -1.56
CA LEU A 79 -1.16 -1.03 -0.19
C LEU A 79 -1.34 -2.55 -0.12
N THR A 80 -1.94 -3.13 -1.17
CA THR A 80 -2.11 -4.58 -1.27
C THR A 80 -0.76 -5.28 -1.47
N ASN A 81 0.11 -4.74 -2.32
CA ASN A 81 1.45 -5.28 -2.54
C ASN A 81 2.33 -5.15 -1.29
N ALA A 82 2.30 -4.01 -0.60
CA ALA A 82 3.02 -3.82 0.67
C ALA A 82 2.61 -4.89 1.70
N GLN A 83 1.31 -5.21 1.78
CA GLN A 83 0.83 -6.28 2.65
C GLN A 83 1.36 -7.67 2.25
N LYS A 84 1.38 -7.99 0.96
CA LYS A 84 1.94 -9.26 0.47
C LYS A 84 3.41 -9.40 0.84
N VAL A 85 4.19 -8.33 0.66
CA VAL A 85 5.62 -8.29 1.00
C VAL A 85 5.83 -8.55 2.49
N ILE A 86 5.09 -7.87 3.38
CA ILE A 86 5.24 -8.07 4.82
C ILE A 86 4.84 -9.47 5.24
N LYS A 87 3.73 -10.01 4.71
CA LYS A 87 3.34 -11.39 5.00
C LYS A 87 4.42 -12.39 4.59
N ALA A 88 5.05 -12.18 3.43
CA ALA A 88 6.16 -13.01 2.97
C ALA A 88 7.40 -12.87 3.88
N GLN A 89 7.74 -11.64 4.31
CA GLN A 89 8.83 -11.40 5.24
C GLN A 89 8.60 -12.04 6.61
N GLN A 90 7.37 -11.97 7.13
CA GLN A 90 6.99 -12.62 8.39
C GLN A 90 7.07 -14.15 8.28
N ALA A 91 6.58 -14.74 7.19
CA ALA A 91 6.69 -16.18 6.96
C ALA A 91 8.15 -16.63 6.83
N ALA A 92 8.99 -15.85 6.14
CA ALA A 92 10.42 -16.13 6.01
C ALA A 92 11.15 -16.02 7.35
N ALA A 93 10.82 -15.02 8.17
CA ALA A 93 11.38 -14.86 9.51
C ALA A 93 11.01 -16.04 10.43
N GLN A 94 9.74 -16.47 10.41
CA GLN A 94 9.28 -17.64 11.17
C GLN A 94 9.95 -18.94 10.72
N ALA A 95 10.14 -19.12 9.42
CA ALA A 95 10.86 -20.28 8.89
C ALA A 95 12.35 -20.26 9.27
N ALA A 96 12.98 -19.08 9.30
CA ALA A 96 14.37 -18.93 9.74
C ALA A 96 14.52 -19.20 11.25
N GLU A 97 13.58 -18.73 12.07
CA GLU A 97 13.56 -18.97 13.52
C GLU A 97 13.35 -20.47 13.84
N ALA A 98 12.43 -21.14 13.13
CA ALA A 98 12.21 -22.58 13.26
C ALA A 98 13.45 -23.40 12.85
N ALA A 99 14.15 -22.99 11.78
CA ALA A 99 15.39 -23.65 11.35
C ALA A 99 16.56 -23.44 12.33
N GLN A 100 16.56 -22.37 13.12
CA GLN A 100 17.56 -22.13 14.17
C GLN A 100 17.26 -22.91 15.46
N SER A 101 15.99 -23.19 15.76
CA SER A 101 15.61 -24.03 16.91
C SER A 101 15.84 -25.53 16.68
N ASP A 102 15.77 -26.01 15.43
CA ASP A 102 15.98 -27.43 15.08
C ASP A 102 17.46 -27.87 15.12
N LEU A 103 18.41 -26.92 15.16
CA LEU A 103 19.86 -27.21 15.21
C LEU A 103 20.42 -27.20 16.64
N ALA A 104 19.58 -26.92 17.64
CA ALA A 104 19.96 -26.77 19.05
C ALA A 104 19.50 -27.94 19.94
N ASP A 105 18.92 -29.00 19.37
CA ASP A 105 18.59 -30.28 20.04
C ASP A 105 19.61 -31.37 19.63
#